data_AF-A0A671M205-F1
#
_entry.id   AF-A0A671M205-F1
#
_cell.length_a   1.000
_cell.length_b   1.000
_cell.length_c   1.000
_cell.angle_alpha   90.00
_cell.angle_beta   90.00
_cell.angle_gamma   90.00
#
_symmetry.space_group_name_H-M   'P 1'
#
loop_
_entity.id
_entity.type
_entity.pdbx_description
1 polymer ?
#
loop_
_entity_poly.entity_id
_entity_poly.type
_entity_poly.pdbx_seq_one_letter_code
_entity_poly.pdbx_strand_id
1 'polypeptide(L)'
;MSVFAFHLDRVLGLNRSLPVVLRTFHSEILPYKYTNGSPRPVIWWDPSIQHLSDAENDQNSFSLTWTQYQTLLQSRCGTRVPLNFTSCVGVHHSEWGRLALFDFLLQVNDRLDRSCCGFRPDPSELCVENLLHVKCGNPKDLNLVHILVRKTEPSRLVFIDNAGRPHQPQDNLNFRLLEGIDEFPEWAVSVLQSGCLERMLLRSLSVDREFWVSRGEASELKSIIWHVEQRAKALLQYIQEKKLRLNRDL
;
A
#
# COMPACT_ATOMS: atom_id res chain seq x y z
N MET A 1 -6.12 -6.81 8.76
CA MET A 1 -5.01 -6.10 8.09
C MET A 1 -5.30 -4.63 7.81
N SER A 2 -6.48 -4.23 7.32
CA SER A 2 -6.73 -2.81 6.95
C SER A 2 -6.57 -1.80 8.09
N VAL A 3 -7.01 -2.14 9.32
CA VAL A 3 -6.76 -1.30 10.51
C VAL A 3 -5.26 -1.15 10.77
N PHE A 4 -4.51 -2.26 10.75
CA PHE A 4 -3.05 -2.23 10.89
C PHE A 4 -2.39 -1.33 9.84
N ALA A 5 -2.79 -1.46 8.57
CA ALA A 5 -2.28 -0.66 7.47
C ALA A 5 -2.54 0.84 7.66
N PHE A 6 -3.75 1.22 8.10
CA PHE A 6 -4.09 2.62 8.42
C PHE A 6 -3.21 3.19 9.53
N HIS A 7 -3.01 2.43 10.61
CA HIS A 7 -2.13 2.88 11.70
C HIS A 7 -0.66 2.92 11.30
N LEU A 8 -0.20 2.02 10.43
CA LEU A 8 1.15 2.05 9.86
C LEU A 8 1.37 3.28 8.99
N ASP A 9 0.45 3.60 8.08
CA ASP A 9 0.49 4.81 7.24
C ASP A 9 0.66 6.09 8.08
N ARG A 10 -0.10 6.20 9.18
CA ARG A 10 0.01 7.32 10.13
C ARG A 10 1.31 7.31 10.91
N VAL A 11 1.72 6.14 11.42
CA VAL A 11 3.01 5.99 12.12
C VAL A 11 4.18 6.27 11.19
N LEU A 12 4.03 6.10 9.88
CA LEU A 12 5.06 6.42 8.89
C LEU A 12 4.97 7.85 8.35
N GLY A 13 4.02 8.67 8.85
CA GLY A 13 3.83 10.05 8.40
C GLY A 13 3.33 10.19 6.96
N LEU A 14 2.94 9.09 6.30
CA LEU A 14 2.52 9.10 4.89
C LEU A 14 1.17 9.80 4.72
N ASN A 15 0.24 9.52 5.63
CA ASN A 15 -1.10 10.12 5.68
C ASN A 15 -1.82 10.06 4.32
N ARG A 16 -1.83 8.88 3.68
CA ARG A 16 -2.51 8.64 2.39
C ARG A 16 -3.63 7.63 2.47
N SER A 17 -3.67 6.82 3.52
CA SER A 17 -4.73 5.82 3.72
C SER A 17 -6.02 6.45 4.26
N LEU A 18 -7.16 5.87 3.91
CA LEU A 18 -8.45 6.29 4.47
C LEU A 18 -8.58 5.86 5.94
N PRO A 19 -9.31 6.60 6.78
CA PRO A 19 -9.61 6.19 8.14
C PRO A 19 -10.24 4.79 8.20
N VAL A 20 -9.68 3.92 9.06
CA VAL A 20 -10.19 2.58 9.30
C VAL A 20 -10.27 2.31 10.80
N VAL A 21 -11.40 1.76 11.25
CA VAL A 21 -11.60 1.27 12.62
C VAL A 21 -12.20 -0.13 12.60
N LEU A 22 -12.07 -0.89 13.68
CA LEU A 22 -12.73 -2.19 13.85
C LEU A 22 -14.00 -2.04 14.67
N ARG A 23 -15.14 -2.54 14.19
CA ARG A 23 -16.42 -2.47 14.91
C ARG A 23 -17.21 -3.78 14.85
N THR A 24 -17.90 -4.09 15.94
CA THR A 24 -18.83 -5.22 16.03
C THR A 24 -20.22 -4.64 15.92
N PHE A 25 -20.91 -5.05 14.87
CA PHE A 25 -22.24 -4.54 14.58
C PHE A 25 -23.30 -5.38 15.26
N HIS A 26 -24.25 -4.69 15.88
CA HIS A 26 -25.49 -5.27 16.38
C HIS A 26 -26.63 -4.47 15.74
N SER A 27 -27.46 -5.13 14.94
CA SER A 27 -28.55 -4.48 14.22
C SER A 27 -29.57 -5.51 13.79
N GLU A 28 -30.85 -5.15 13.88
CA GLU A 28 -31.97 -5.96 13.40
C GLU A 28 -32.19 -5.83 11.89
N ILE A 29 -31.55 -4.83 11.25
CA ILE A 29 -31.74 -4.48 9.83
C ILE A 29 -30.56 -4.96 8.98
N LEU A 30 -29.35 -4.99 9.55
CA LEU A 30 -28.17 -5.47 8.83
C LEU A 30 -28.21 -7.00 8.70
N PRO A 31 -27.83 -7.56 7.52
CA PRO A 31 -27.69 -9.00 7.32
C PRO A 31 -26.83 -9.68 8.38
N TYR A 32 -27.13 -10.95 8.69
CA TYR A 32 -26.37 -11.77 9.64
C TYR A 32 -24.86 -11.80 9.35
N LYS A 33 -24.48 -11.75 8.06
CA LYS A 33 -23.06 -11.64 7.66
C LYS A 33 -22.35 -10.40 8.20
N TYR A 34 -23.03 -9.41 8.76
CA TYR A 34 -22.43 -8.25 9.43
C TYR A 34 -22.62 -8.28 10.96
N THR A 35 -23.65 -8.96 11.44
CA THR A 35 -24.08 -8.96 12.86
C THR A 35 -23.83 -10.27 13.60
N ASN A 36 -23.04 -11.18 13.02
CA ASN A 36 -22.64 -12.46 13.62
C ASN A 36 -21.70 -12.36 14.84
N GLY A 37 -21.57 -11.18 15.46
CA GLY A 37 -20.68 -10.92 16.59
C GLY A 37 -19.19 -10.85 16.25
N SER A 38 -18.78 -11.08 15.00
CA SER A 38 -17.38 -10.92 14.59
C SER A 38 -17.06 -9.44 14.32
N PRO A 39 -15.97 -8.88 14.88
CA PRO A 39 -15.50 -7.54 14.57
C PRO A 39 -15.17 -7.37 13.08
N ARG A 40 -15.51 -6.21 12.50
CA ARG A 40 -15.33 -5.91 11.07
C ARG A 40 -14.65 -4.57 10.85
N PRO A 41 -13.75 -4.45 9.87
CA PRO A 41 -13.20 -3.15 9.51
C PRO A 41 -14.31 -2.27 8.93
N VAL A 42 -14.37 -1.03 9.41
CA VAL A 42 -15.19 0.06 8.91
C VAL A 42 -14.24 1.07 8.30
N ILE A 43 -14.33 1.23 6.99
CA ILE A 43 -13.48 2.12 6.22
C ILE A 43 -14.33 3.34 5.87
N TRP A 44 -13.77 4.53 6.07
CA TRP A 44 -14.42 5.77 5.66
C TRP A 44 -14.67 5.76 4.15
N TRP A 45 -15.93 5.92 3.74
CA TRP A 45 -16.26 6.10 2.34
C TRP A 45 -16.02 7.53 1.92
N ASP A 46 -15.22 7.72 0.88
CA ASP A 46 -14.76 9.03 0.46
C ASP A 46 -15.30 9.40 -0.93
N PRO A 47 -16.35 10.23 -1.01
CA PRO A 47 -16.98 10.58 -2.29
C PRO A 47 -16.11 11.50 -3.15
N SER A 48 -15.02 12.04 -2.61
CA SER A 48 -14.10 12.91 -3.34
C SER A 48 -13.09 12.13 -4.19
N ILE A 49 -12.99 10.81 -4.02
CA ILE A 49 -12.12 9.97 -4.84
C ILE A 49 -12.56 10.05 -6.31
N GLN A 50 -11.59 10.25 -7.19
CA GLN A 50 -11.82 10.27 -8.62
C GLN A 50 -11.75 8.85 -9.18
N HIS A 51 -12.79 8.45 -9.91
CA HIS A 51 -12.82 7.19 -10.64
C HIS A 51 -12.95 7.46 -12.12
N LEU A 52 -12.30 6.64 -12.95
CA LEU A 52 -12.57 6.57 -14.37
C LEU A 52 -14.03 6.14 -14.59
N SER A 53 -14.62 6.58 -15.70
CA SER A 53 -16.00 6.25 -16.09
C SER A 53 -16.17 4.80 -16.58
N ASP A 54 -15.15 3.95 -16.40
CA ASP A 54 -15.10 2.62 -16.99
C ASP A 54 -15.84 1.59 -16.12
N ALA A 55 -16.62 0.73 -16.79
CA ALA A 55 -17.45 -0.31 -16.17
C ALA A 55 -16.63 -1.54 -15.70
N GLU A 56 -15.37 -1.65 -16.12
CA GLU A 56 -14.45 -2.77 -15.81
C GLU A 56 -13.87 -2.73 -14.38
N ASN A 57 -14.44 -1.91 -13.47
CA ASN A 57 -14.36 -2.07 -12.01
C ASN A 57 -12.96 -1.99 -11.34
N ASP A 58 -11.92 -1.56 -12.04
CA ASP A 58 -10.55 -1.50 -11.49
C ASP A 58 -10.27 -0.30 -10.54
N GLN A 59 -11.32 0.40 -10.08
CA GLN A 59 -11.27 1.53 -9.13
C GLN A 59 -10.03 2.43 -9.29
N ASN A 60 -9.79 2.89 -10.51
CA ASN A 60 -8.62 3.68 -10.88
C ASN A 60 -9.01 5.13 -11.17
N SER A 61 -8.14 6.09 -10.85
CA SER A 61 -8.22 7.47 -11.36
C SER A 61 -7.52 7.61 -12.72
N PHE A 62 -6.60 6.69 -13.03
CA PHE A 62 -5.80 6.69 -14.27
C PHE A 62 -5.62 5.25 -14.78
N SER A 63 -5.59 5.08 -16.11
CA SER A 63 -5.19 3.81 -16.71
C SER A 63 -3.69 3.81 -16.93
N LEU A 64 -2.98 2.94 -16.21
CA LEU A 64 -1.52 2.82 -16.27
C LEU A 64 -1.13 1.34 -16.40
N THR A 65 -0.39 1.04 -17.46
CA THR A 65 0.37 -0.21 -17.56
C THR A 65 1.67 -0.10 -16.76
N TRP A 66 2.27 -1.24 -16.41
CA TRP A 66 3.58 -1.32 -15.77
C TRP A 66 4.64 -0.55 -16.57
N THR A 67 4.64 -0.68 -17.90
CA THR A 67 5.61 -0.01 -18.77
C THR A 67 5.43 1.52 -18.77
N GLN A 68 4.18 1.99 -18.78
CA GLN A 68 3.88 3.43 -18.67
C GLN A 68 4.27 3.98 -17.30
N TYR A 69 3.98 3.25 -16.23
CA TYR A 69 4.40 3.60 -14.87
C TYR A 69 5.92 3.76 -14.77
N GLN A 70 6.70 2.81 -15.29
CA GLN A 70 8.17 2.91 -15.29
C GLN A 70 8.66 4.14 -16.10
N THR A 71 8.02 4.47 -17.22
CA THR A 71 8.33 5.68 -18.01
C THR A 71 7.99 6.96 -17.24
N LEU A 72 6.87 6.95 -16.51
CA LEU A 72 6.44 8.06 -15.66
C LEU A 72 7.44 8.32 -14.53
N LEU A 73 7.91 7.28 -13.84
CA LEU A 73 8.91 7.40 -12.78
C LEU A 73 10.20 8.06 -13.27
N GLN A 74 10.67 7.68 -14.46
CA GLN A 74 11.87 8.28 -15.07
C GLN A 74 11.69 9.78 -15.39
N SER A 75 10.45 10.20 -15.65
CA SER A 75 10.12 11.59 -15.99
C SER A 75 10.18 12.51 -14.77
N ARG A 76 10.04 11.96 -13.54
CA ARG A 76 10.10 12.71 -12.28
C ARG A 76 9.16 13.91 -12.26
N CYS A 77 7.89 13.64 -12.54
CA CYS A 77 6.79 14.60 -12.63
C CYS A 77 6.67 15.49 -11.38
N GLY A 78 6.57 16.80 -11.55
CA GLY A 78 6.52 17.78 -10.46
C GLY A 78 7.87 18.07 -9.80
N THR A 79 8.97 17.45 -10.27
CA THR A 79 10.34 17.74 -9.82
C THR A 79 11.23 18.15 -10.99
N ARG A 80 11.33 17.31 -12.03
CA ARG A 80 12.13 17.59 -13.22
C ARG A 80 11.31 18.19 -14.36
N VAL A 81 10.07 17.72 -14.51
CA VAL A 81 9.13 18.18 -15.54
C VAL A 81 7.81 18.62 -14.89
N PRO A 82 7.03 19.52 -15.51
CA PRO A 82 5.70 19.88 -15.02
C PRO A 82 4.75 18.68 -14.90
N LEU A 83 3.76 18.76 -14.00
CA LEU A 83 2.79 17.68 -13.76
C LEU A 83 1.90 17.35 -14.98
N ASN A 84 1.73 18.30 -15.90
CA ASN A 84 0.95 18.15 -17.13
C ASN A 84 1.79 17.71 -18.35
N PHE A 85 3.05 17.33 -18.13
CA PHE A 85 3.89 16.78 -19.19
C PHE A 85 3.32 15.44 -19.70
N THR A 86 3.55 15.12 -20.99
CA THR A 86 2.84 14.03 -21.69
C THR A 86 2.98 12.64 -21.04
N SER A 87 4.10 12.35 -20.37
CA SER A 87 4.32 11.09 -19.66
C SER A 87 3.83 11.08 -18.20
N CYS A 88 3.28 12.20 -17.72
CA CYS A 88 2.80 12.37 -16.35
C CYS A 88 1.27 12.20 -16.26
N VAL A 89 0.79 11.84 -15.07
CA VAL A 89 -0.65 11.72 -14.76
C VAL A 89 -1.15 12.78 -13.77
N GLY A 90 -0.42 13.89 -13.63
CA GLY A 90 -0.79 14.94 -12.67
C GLY A 90 -0.37 14.68 -11.22
N VAL A 91 0.23 13.52 -10.92
CA VAL A 91 0.70 13.12 -9.57
C VAL A 91 2.18 13.47 -9.38
N HIS A 92 2.54 13.99 -8.19
CA HIS A 92 3.92 14.27 -7.84
C HIS A 92 4.76 12.99 -7.77
N HIS A 93 5.98 13.04 -8.31
CA HIS A 93 6.94 11.93 -8.33
C HIS A 93 7.11 11.25 -6.96
N SER A 94 7.14 12.07 -5.92
CA SER A 94 7.34 11.64 -4.55
C SER A 94 6.22 10.77 -3.97
N GLU A 95 5.01 10.84 -4.53
CA GLU A 95 3.88 10.01 -4.08
C GLU A 95 4.13 8.53 -4.41
N TRP A 96 4.84 8.24 -5.49
CA TRP A 96 5.19 6.87 -5.88
C TRP A 96 6.20 6.25 -4.91
N GLY A 97 7.15 7.03 -4.39
CA GLY A 97 8.07 6.58 -3.34
C GLY A 97 7.34 6.26 -2.02
N ARG A 98 6.34 7.08 -1.64
CA ARG A 98 5.48 6.81 -0.48
C ARG A 98 4.69 5.51 -0.67
N LEU A 99 4.09 5.35 -1.85
CA LEU A 99 3.29 4.17 -2.20
C LEU A 99 4.14 2.90 -2.17
N ALA A 100 5.28 2.90 -2.86
CA ALA A 100 6.16 1.74 -2.94
C ALA A 100 6.71 1.33 -1.57
N LEU A 101 7.07 2.30 -0.71
CA LEU A 101 7.49 2.01 0.67
C LEU A 101 6.38 1.31 1.45
N PHE A 102 5.16 1.85 1.39
CA PHE A 102 4.03 1.33 2.13
C PHE A 102 3.63 -0.07 1.66
N ASP A 103 3.48 -0.24 0.34
CA ASP A 103 3.10 -1.50 -0.28
C ASP A 103 4.19 -2.55 -0.09
N PHE A 104 5.48 -2.19 -0.09
CA PHE A 104 6.55 -3.13 0.22
C PHE A 104 6.54 -3.58 1.68
N LEU A 105 6.36 -2.68 2.66
CA LEU A 105 6.30 -3.08 4.07
C LEU A 105 5.13 -4.04 4.35
N LEU A 106 3.97 -3.76 3.75
CA LEU A 106 2.77 -4.58 3.90
C LEU A 106 2.73 -5.78 2.95
N GLN A 107 3.58 -5.80 1.92
CA GLN A 107 3.51 -6.72 0.78
C GLN A 107 2.12 -6.66 0.12
N VAL A 108 1.61 -5.45 -0.14
CA VAL A 108 0.43 -5.23 -0.98
C VAL A 108 0.90 -5.28 -2.43
N ASN A 109 0.76 -6.43 -3.06
CA ASN A 109 1.23 -6.61 -4.44
C ASN A 109 0.19 -6.20 -5.48
N ASP A 110 -1.10 -6.32 -5.20
CA ASP A 110 -2.15 -6.20 -6.22
C ASP A 110 -2.10 -4.85 -6.97
N ARG A 111 -1.78 -3.77 -6.26
CA ARG A 111 -1.74 -2.41 -6.80
C ARG A 111 -0.73 -2.22 -7.95
N LEU A 112 0.51 -2.68 -7.77
CA LEU A 112 1.62 -2.49 -8.71
C LEU A 112 2.02 -3.77 -9.46
N ASP A 113 1.63 -4.92 -8.93
CA ASP A 113 1.99 -6.26 -9.40
C ASP A 113 0.82 -7.25 -9.22
N ARG A 114 -0.34 -6.89 -9.79
CA ARG A 114 -1.58 -7.69 -9.84
C ARG A 114 -1.39 -9.12 -10.34
N SER A 115 -0.40 -9.33 -11.21
CA SER A 115 -0.08 -10.65 -11.79
C SER A 115 0.94 -11.46 -10.97
N CYS A 116 1.37 -10.97 -9.80
CA CYS A 116 2.35 -11.63 -8.94
C CYS A 116 3.66 -11.97 -9.67
N CYS A 117 4.18 -11.05 -10.47
CA CYS A 117 5.39 -11.27 -11.25
C CYS A 117 6.68 -11.09 -10.46
N GLY A 118 6.63 -10.42 -9.30
CA GLY A 118 7.81 -10.07 -8.50
C GLY A 118 8.15 -11.02 -7.36
N PHE A 119 7.42 -12.13 -7.21
CA PHE A 119 7.66 -13.16 -6.20
C PHE A 119 7.13 -14.52 -6.68
N ARG A 120 7.38 -15.59 -5.94
CA ARG A 120 6.80 -16.91 -6.22
C ARG A 120 5.41 -17.01 -5.58
N PRO A 121 4.29 -16.95 -6.33
CA PRO A 121 2.96 -17.02 -5.74
C PRO A 121 2.62 -18.44 -5.28
N ASP A 122 1.83 -18.54 -4.20
CA ASP A 122 1.15 -19.79 -3.84
C ASP A 122 0.03 -20.08 -4.87
N PRO A 123 -0.30 -21.35 -5.14
CA PRO A 123 -1.43 -21.69 -5.99
C PRO A 123 -2.78 -21.06 -5.57
N SER A 124 -2.99 -20.75 -4.29
CA SER A 124 -4.21 -20.10 -3.79
C SER A 124 -4.23 -18.58 -3.98
N GLU A 125 -3.19 -18.00 -4.58
CA GLU A 125 -3.16 -16.57 -4.84
C GLU A 125 -4.12 -16.20 -5.96
N LEU A 126 -4.87 -15.10 -5.79
CA LEU A 126 -5.86 -14.64 -6.76
C LEU A 126 -5.27 -14.41 -8.16
N CYS A 127 -4.01 -14.01 -8.26
CA CYS A 127 -3.32 -13.84 -9.55
C CYS A 127 -3.07 -15.17 -10.28
N VAL A 128 -2.98 -16.29 -9.55
CA VAL A 128 -2.85 -17.63 -10.11
C VAL A 128 -4.23 -18.21 -10.40
N GLU A 129 -5.15 -18.14 -9.45
CA GLU A 129 -6.53 -18.62 -9.61
C GLU A 129 -7.24 -17.94 -10.80
N ASN A 130 -7.05 -16.63 -10.98
CA ASN A 130 -7.63 -15.88 -12.10
C ASN A 130 -6.77 -15.89 -13.38
N LEU A 131 -5.74 -16.76 -13.44
CA LEU A 131 -4.83 -16.90 -14.59
C LEU A 131 -4.14 -15.58 -15.01
N LEU A 132 -3.96 -14.64 -14.09
CA LEU A 132 -3.31 -13.36 -14.36
C LEU A 132 -1.78 -13.50 -14.43
N HIS A 133 -1.21 -14.50 -13.76
CA HIS A 133 0.24 -14.75 -13.75
C HIS A 133 0.81 -15.03 -15.15
N VAL A 134 0.01 -15.57 -16.07
CA VAL A 134 0.45 -15.82 -17.46
C VAL A 134 0.85 -14.53 -18.18
N LYS A 135 0.34 -13.38 -17.74
CA LYS A 135 0.66 -12.05 -18.30
C LYS A 135 2.07 -11.59 -17.96
N CYS A 136 2.75 -12.21 -16.98
CA CYS A 136 4.11 -11.83 -16.60
C CYS A 136 5.12 -11.96 -17.75
N GLY A 137 4.81 -12.75 -18.79
CA GLY A 137 5.63 -12.86 -20.01
C GLY A 137 5.63 -11.60 -20.89
N ASN A 138 4.67 -10.68 -20.72
CA ASN A 138 4.59 -9.44 -21.51
C ASN A 138 4.28 -8.24 -20.60
N PRO A 139 5.26 -7.38 -20.31
CA PRO A 139 5.07 -6.20 -19.45
C PRO A 139 4.03 -5.18 -19.92
N LYS A 140 3.60 -5.24 -21.18
CA LYS A 140 2.53 -4.38 -21.72
C LYS A 140 1.13 -4.81 -21.27
N ASP A 141 0.97 -6.07 -20.89
CA ASP A 141 -0.31 -6.64 -20.47
C ASP A 141 -0.54 -6.51 -18.94
N LEU A 142 0.44 -5.93 -18.24
CA LEU A 142 0.41 -5.71 -16.81
C LEU A 142 -0.16 -4.33 -16.52
N ASN A 143 -1.34 -4.28 -15.92
CA ASN A 143 -2.01 -3.05 -15.50
C ASN A 143 -1.82 -2.82 -14.00
N LEU A 144 -1.68 -1.56 -13.62
CA LEU A 144 -1.79 -1.12 -12.23
C LEU A 144 -3.28 -0.96 -11.88
N VAL A 145 -3.61 -1.21 -10.63
CA VAL A 145 -4.98 -1.06 -10.09
C VAL A 145 -4.96 -0.28 -8.79
N HIS A 146 -6.11 0.23 -8.37
CA HIS A 146 -6.25 1.05 -7.16
C HIS A 146 -5.27 2.24 -7.11
N ILE A 147 -4.99 2.84 -8.27
CA ILE A 147 -4.21 4.09 -8.39
C ILE A 147 -5.19 5.24 -8.34
N LEU A 148 -5.30 5.86 -7.16
CA LEU A 148 -6.37 6.81 -6.86
C LEU A 148 -5.86 8.16 -6.41
N VAL A 149 -6.63 9.20 -6.73
CA VAL A 149 -6.47 10.57 -6.25
C VAL A 149 -7.82 11.16 -5.84
N ARG A 150 -7.79 12.27 -5.11
CA ARG A 150 -8.99 13.07 -4.80
C ARG A 150 -9.21 14.11 -5.88
N LYS A 151 -10.48 14.41 -6.20
CA LYS A 151 -10.85 15.53 -7.08
C LYS A 151 -10.33 16.88 -6.58
N THR A 152 -10.30 17.07 -5.26
CA THR A 152 -9.84 18.33 -4.62
C THR A 152 -8.32 18.43 -4.49
N GLU A 153 -7.61 17.30 -4.59
CA GLU A 153 -6.16 17.23 -4.47
C GLU A 153 -5.60 16.16 -5.44
N PRO A 154 -5.69 16.39 -6.76
CA PRO A 154 -5.43 15.36 -7.77
C PRO A 154 -3.95 15.01 -7.93
N SER A 155 -3.05 15.75 -7.26
CA SER A 155 -1.61 15.52 -7.32
C SER A 155 -1.06 14.60 -6.23
N ARG A 156 -1.93 14.11 -5.33
CA ARG A 156 -1.59 13.21 -4.23
C ARG A 156 -2.36 11.91 -4.32
N LEU A 157 -1.68 10.80 -4.07
CA LEU A 157 -2.26 9.47 -4.13
C LEU A 157 -3.15 9.20 -2.91
N VAL A 158 -4.11 8.29 -3.05
CA VAL A 158 -4.92 7.76 -1.95
C VAL A 158 -4.73 6.26 -1.87
N PHE A 159 -4.42 5.76 -0.68
CA PHE A 159 -4.15 4.34 -0.47
C PHE A 159 -5.42 3.64 0.01
N ILE A 160 -6.07 2.91 -0.89
CA ILE A 160 -7.17 1.98 -0.58
C ILE A 160 -6.74 0.53 -0.79
N ASP A 161 -7.56 -0.41 -0.32
CA ASP A 161 -7.32 -1.86 -0.47
C ASP A 161 -5.95 -2.31 0.05
N ASN A 162 -5.59 -1.76 1.20
CA ASN A 162 -4.29 -1.97 1.87
C ASN A 162 -4.20 -3.29 2.64
N ALA A 163 -4.95 -4.31 2.23
CA ALA A 163 -4.92 -5.62 2.85
C ALA A 163 -3.62 -6.34 2.48
N GLY A 164 -2.55 -6.08 3.26
CA GLY A 164 -1.25 -6.69 3.05
C GLY A 164 -1.17 -8.16 3.43
N ARG A 165 0.00 -8.75 3.18
CA ARG A 165 0.33 -10.16 3.42
C ARG A 165 1.26 -10.28 4.63
N PRO A 166 0.73 -10.42 5.86
CA PRO A 166 1.54 -10.40 7.07
C PRO A 166 2.57 -11.55 7.13
N HIS A 167 2.27 -12.67 6.48
CA HIS A 167 3.11 -13.88 6.54
C HIS A 167 3.93 -14.14 5.25
N GLN A 168 4.08 -13.15 4.37
CA GLN A 168 4.98 -13.28 3.21
C GLN A 168 6.41 -13.61 3.68
N PRO A 169 7.03 -14.71 3.20
CA PRO A 169 8.38 -15.11 3.59
C PRO A 169 9.45 -14.09 3.21
N GLN A 170 10.50 -14.00 4.02
CA GLN A 170 11.59 -13.03 3.82
C GLN A 170 12.43 -13.31 2.57
N ASP A 171 12.56 -14.56 2.16
CA ASP A 171 13.24 -15.00 0.94
C ASP A 171 12.34 -14.93 -0.31
N ASN A 172 11.11 -14.44 -0.15
CA ASN A 172 10.12 -14.34 -1.22
C ASN A 172 9.43 -12.96 -1.23
N LEU A 173 10.12 -11.91 -0.78
CA LEU A 173 9.59 -10.55 -0.81
C LEU A 173 9.49 -10.02 -2.25
N ASN A 174 8.43 -9.26 -2.51
CA ASN A 174 8.20 -8.65 -3.82
C ASN A 174 9.01 -7.36 -3.99
N PHE A 175 10.27 -7.48 -4.42
CA PHE A 175 11.12 -6.33 -4.71
C PHE A 175 10.76 -5.60 -6.01
N ARG A 176 9.92 -6.19 -6.87
CA ARG A 176 9.40 -5.52 -8.06
C ARG A 176 8.66 -4.23 -7.70
N LEU A 177 8.02 -4.17 -6.55
CA LEU A 177 7.34 -2.97 -6.03
C LEU A 177 8.27 -1.75 -5.92
N LEU A 178 9.59 -1.96 -5.82
CA LEU A 178 10.59 -0.90 -5.70
C LEU A 178 11.23 -0.53 -7.05
N GLU A 179 10.93 -1.24 -8.13
CA GLU A 179 11.55 -0.99 -9.44
C GLU A 179 11.22 0.41 -9.97
N GLY A 180 12.27 1.12 -10.40
CA GLY A 180 12.19 2.49 -10.91
C GLY A 180 12.07 3.57 -9.84
N ILE A 181 11.83 3.21 -8.58
CA ILE A 181 11.77 4.16 -7.47
C ILE A 181 13.18 4.65 -7.14
N ASP A 182 13.37 5.97 -7.16
CA ASP A 182 14.67 6.59 -6.93
C ASP A 182 14.70 7.55 -5.71
N GLU A 183 13.57 7.69 -5.00
CA GLU A 183 13.47 8.43 -3.75
C GLU A 183 12.41 7.90 -2.78
N PHE A 184 12.68 8.06 -1.48
CA PHE A 184 11.77 7.70 -0.39
C PHE A 184 11.59 8.86 0.61
N PRO A 185 10.45 8.92 1.33
CA PRO A 185 10.22 9.93 2.37
C PRO A 185 11.22 9.79 3.52
N GLU A 186 12.00 10.84 3.78
CA GLU A 186 13.05 10.83 4.81
C GLU A 186 12.47 10.52 6.20
N TRP A 187 11.30 11.09 6.52
CA TRP A 187 10.60 10.83 7.78
C TRP A 187 10.38 9.32 7.97
N ALA A 188 9.78 8.64 6.99
CA ALA A 188 9.42 7.23 7.14
C ALA A 188 10.67 6.38 7.33
N VAL A 189 11.69 6.64 6.51
CA VAL A 189 12.99 5.97 6.61
C VAL A 189 13.62 6.19 7.98
N SER A 190 13.56 7.40 8.54
CA SER A 190 14.09 7.70 9.87
C SER A 190 13.41 6.88 10.97
N VAL A 191 12.11 6.65 10.88
CA VAL A 191 11.38 5.82 11.84
C VAL A 191 11.68 4.34 11.68
N LEU A 192 11.83 3.86 10.45
CA LEU A 192 12.31 2.49 10.21
C LEU A 192 13.72 2.26 10.78
N GLN A 193 14.60 3.27 10.70
CA GLN A 193 15.96 3.21 11.26
C GLN A 193 15.99 3.35 12.79
N SER A 194 15.00 4.02 13.38
CA SER A 194 14.99 4.35 14.81
C SER A 194 14.83 3.16 15.75
N GLY A 195 14.41 2.00 15.25
CA GLY A 195 14.03 0.84 16.07
C GLY A 195 12.78 1.08 16.94
N CYS A 196 12.03 2.17 16.72
CA CYS A 196 10.85 2.52 17.51
C CYS A 196 9.52 2.05 16.90
N LEU A 197 9.55 1.37 15.75
CA LEU A 197 8.35 1.05 14.97
C LEU A 197 7.33 0.25 15.78
N GLU A 198 7.75 -0.85 16.45
CA GLU A 198 6.86 -1.63 17.32
C GLU A 198 6.14 -0.75 18.35
N ARG A 199 6.90 0.02 19.14
CA ARG A 199 6.34 0.87 20.20
C ARG A 199 5.35 1.90 19.64
N MET A 200 5.68 2.52 18.52
CA MET A 200 4.83 3.53 17.88
C MET A 200 3.54 2.92 17.33
N LEU A 201 3.63 1.76 16.67
CA LEU A 201 2.47 1.02 16.16
C LEU A 201 1.56 0.53 17.27
N LEU A 202 2.10 -0.11 18.32
CA LEU A 202 1.31 -0.60 19.44
C LEU A 202 0.56 0.56 20.14
N ARG A 203 1.23 1.71 20.32
CA ARG A 203 0.58 2.91 20.87
C ARG A 203 -0.50 3.47 19.95
N SER A 204 -0.27 3.45 18.64
CA SER A 204 -1.26 3.92 17.66
C SER A 204 -2.49 3.01 17.64
N LEU A 205 -2.28 1.70 17.58
CA LEU A 205 -3.32 0.67 17.49
C LEU A 205 -4.17 0.56 18.76
N SER A 206 -3.61 0.84 19.94
CA SER A 206 -4.34 0.77 21.20
C SER A 206 -5.48 1.79 21.32
N VAL A 207 -5.49 2.82 20.46
CA VAL A 207 -6.58 3.79 20.37
C VAL A 207 -7.87 3.16 19.83
N ASP A 208 -7.76 2.13 18.97
CA ASP A 208 -8.92 1.34 18.57
C ASP A 208 -9.17 0.23 19.58
N ARG A 209 -10.01 0.53 20.58
CA ARG A 209 -10.33 -0.39 21.69
C ARG A 209 -10.79 -1.76 21.21
N GLU A 210 -11.61 -1.80 20.16
CA GLU A 210 -12.15 -3.07 19.70
C GLU A 210 -11.09 -3.89 18.95
N PHE A 211 -10.27 -3.24 18.12
CA PHE A 211 -9.10 -3.89 17.54
C PHE A 211 -8.18 -4.43 18.63
N TRP A 212 -7.86 -3.61 19.62
CA TRP A 212 -6.94 -3.95 20.70
C TRP A 212 -7.42 -5.16 21.53
N VAL A 213 -8.72 -5.20 21.87
CA VAL A 213 -9.31 -6.32 22.63
C VAL A 213 -9.47 -7.58 21.77
N SER A 214 -9.90 -7.43 20.50
CA SER A 214 -10.12 -8.57 19.60
C SER A 214 -8.84 -9.33 19.27
N ARG A 215 -7.69 -8.64 19.25
CA ARG A 215 -6.37 -9.24 19.07
C ARG A 215 -5.82 -9.75 20.40
N GLY A 216 -6.70 -10.36 21.21
CA GLY A 216 -6.55 -10.70 22.63
C GLY A 216 -5.26 -11.39 23.07
N GLU A 217 -4.38 -11.78 22.14
CA GLU A 217 -2.98 -12.06 22.43
C GLU A 217 -2.06 -11.06 21.70
N ALA A 218 -1.34 -10.25 22.48
CA ALA A 218 -0.31 -9.36 21.95
C ALA A 218 0.77 -10.09 21.10
N SER A 219 0.86 -11.42 21.20
CA SER A 219 1.80 -12.28 20.47
C SER A 219 1.58 -12.23 18.94
N GLU A 220 0.35 -12.35 18.45
CA GLU A 220 0.04 -12.33 17.02
C GLU A 220 0.37 -10.97 16.41
N LEU A 221 -0.06 -9.89 17.07
CA LEU A 221 0.23 -8.52 16.63
C LEU A 221 1.74 -8.22 16.63
N LYS A 222 2.46 -8.64 17.68
CA LYS A 222 3.93 -8.52 17.74
C LYS A 222 4.61 -9.31 16.65
N SER A 223 4.11 -10.50 16.32
CA SER A 223 4.63 -11.29 15.19
C SER A 223 4.47 -10.54 13.87
N ILE A 224 3.29 -9.97 13.60
CA ILE A 224 3.06 -9.16 12.39
C ILE A 224 4.01 -7.96 12.34
N ILE A 225 4.15 -7.22 13.43
CA ILE A 225 5.06 -6.07 13.53
C ILE A 225 6.51 -6.52 13.27
N TRP A 226 6.94 -7.64 13.87
CA TRP A 226 8.29 -8.16 13.68
C TRP A 226 8.58 -8.50 12.22
N HIS A 227 7.60 -9.05 11.48
CA HIS A 227 7.73 -9.29 10.04
C HIS A 227 7.86 -7.97 9.26
N VAL A 228 7.07 -6.95 9.61
CA VAL A 228 7.19 -5.60 9.01
C VAL A 228 8.55 -4.99 9.30
N GLU A 229 9.10 -5.16 10.50
CA GLU A 229 10.45 -4.70 10.84
C GLU A 229 11.55 -5.46 10.07
N GLN A 230 11.40 -6.77 9.82
CA GLN A 230 12.35 -7.50 8.96
C GLN A 230 12.30 -6.99 7.52
N ARG A 231 11.11 -6.67 7.00
CA ARG A 231 10.95 -6.05 5.68
C ARG A 231 11.53 -4.64 5.66
N ALA A 232 11.36 -3.88 6.73
CA ALA A 232 11.98 -2.57 6.86
C ALA A 232 13.51 -2.65 6.76
N LYS A 233 14.15 -3.64 7.41
CA LYS A 233 15.59 -3.88 7.27
C LYS A 233 15.97 -4.18 5.82
N ALA A 234 15.22 -5.04 5.14
CA ALA A 234 15.45 -5.35 3.73
C ALA A 234 15.30 -4.12 2.82
N LEU A 235 14.31 -3.26 3.07
CA LEU A 235 14.12 -2.00 2.37
C LEU A 235 15.28 -1.03 2.62
N LEU A 236 15.73 -0.89 3.88
CA LEU A 236 16.84 -0.03 4.24
C LEU A 236 18.15 -0.48 3.57
N GLN A 237 18.40 -1.79 3.54
CA GLN A 237 19.51 -2.36 2.79
C GLN A 237 19.40 -2.04 1.30
N TYR A 238 18.22 -2.22 0.70
CA TYR A 238 17.98 -1.87 -0.71
C TYR A 238 18.26 -0.39 -1.01
N ILE A 239 17.77 0.52 -0.16
CA ILE A 239 18.00 1.97 -0.25
C ILE A 239 19.51 2.28 -0.22
N GLN A 240 20.24 1.65 0.71
CA GLN A 240 21.68 1.84 0.86
C GLN A 240 22.46 1.31 -0.35
N GLU A 241 22.21 0.08 -0.78
CA GLU A 241 22.90 -0.57 -1.90
C GLU A 241 22.69 0.16 -3.22
N LYS A 242 21.45 0.62 -3.46
CA LYS A 242 21.07 1.36 -4.66
C LYS A 242 21.33 2.86 -4.56
N LYS A 243 21.80 3.36 -3.41
CA LYS A 243 22.07 4.79 -3.12
C LYS A 243 20.87 5.69 -3.43
N LEU A 244 19.68 5.25 -3.03
CA LEU A 244 18.44 5.96 -3.31
C LEU A 244 18.33 7.23 -2.46
N ARG A 245 17.62 8.24 -2.98
CA ARG A 245 17.55 9.56 -2.36
C ARG A 245 16.51 9.57 -1.23
N LEU A 246 16.78 10.32 -0.17
CA LEU A 246 15.80 10.62 0.87
C LEU A 246 15.33 12.05 0.68
N ASN A 247 14.01 12.25 0.62
CA ASN A 247 13.43 13.55 0.35
C ASN A 247 12.72 14.07 1.61
N ARG A 248 13.13 15.26 2.06
CA ARG A 248 12.67 15.93 3.30
C ARG A 248 11.32 16.61 3.14
N ASP A 249 11.01 17.02 1.90
CA ASP A 249 9.82 17.81 1.58
C ASP A 249 8.57 16.90 1.39
N LEU A 250 8.63 15.67 1.92
CA LEU A 250 7.64 14.61 1.73
C LEU A 250 6.85 14.28 2.99
#